data_AF-A0A660VCC4-F1
#
_entry.id   AF-A0A660VCC4-F1
#
_cell.length_a   1.000
_cell.length_b   1.000
_cell.length_c   1.000
_cell.angle_alpha   90.00
_cell.angle_beta   90.00
_cell.angle_gamma   90.00
#
_symmetry.space_group_name_H-M   'P 1'
#
loop_
_entity.id
_entity.type
_entity.pdbx_description
1 polymer ?
#
loop_
_entity_poly.entity_id
_entity_poly.type
_entity_poly.pdbx_seq_one_letter_code
_entity_poly.pdbx_strand_id
1 'polypeptide(L)'
;MLNAATDTTLPDRPDPDPEVRALRDSSRRLVRVLGVMHGRVDGLDCTPAQCHALIELSLHGRLTSGELAERLEVDKSTASRTLRPLVEGGLLETSADPGDQRTRPVSLTAAGRERVERIHAVADGQVAAALDLLTEAERATVLAGVSLYERALHRAKGLAGVVVRAIEARDDAAMAGVIRAVMTEFGAVGCGYSIGDAEVDELHRAYAGDHQAYFVAERDGEVLGGGGIGPLAGDAGGSVCELRKMFALPAARGLGLGRRLLDRCLEAAREAGFRTCYLETLEHMHQARALYEKAGFAALEQPMGQTGHDACDSWYALEL
;
A
#
# COMPACT_ATOMS: atom_id res chain seq x y z
N MET A 1 -17.61 41.11 23.02
CA MET A 1 -16.52 40.50 22.21
C MET A 1 -17.12 39.31 21.48
N LEU A 2 -17.43 39.49 20.18
CA LEU A 2 -18.00 38.45 19.35
C LEU A 2 -16.92 37.43 18.99
N ASN A 3 -17.24 36.14 19.17
CA ASN A 3 -16.47 35.03 18.65
C ASN A 3 -16.64 35.00 17.13
N ALA A 4 -15.56 35.28 16.39
CA ALA A 4 -15.49 35.04 14.96
C ALA A 4 -15.47 33.52 14.74
N ALA A 5 -16.61 32.96 14.34
CA ALA A 5 -16.64 31.64 13.74
C ALA A 5 -15.81 31.73 12.45
N THR A 6 -14.70 31.00 12.41
CA THR A 6 -13.96 30.74 11.19
C THR A 6 -14.87 29.95 10.26
N ASP A 7 -15.50 30.68 9.35
CA ASP A 7 -16.26 30.16 8.21
C ASP A 7 -15.28 29.45 7.28
N THR A 8 -15.02 28.17 7.54
CA THR A 8 -14.39 27.27 6.58
C THR A 8 -15.45 26.89 5.55
N THR A 9 -15.79 27.84 4.67
CA THR A 9 -16.47 27.53 3.42
C THR A 9 -15.64 26.49 2.69
N LEU A 10 -16.15 25.26 2.66
CA LEU A 10 -15.63 24.19 1.80
C LEU A 10 -15.48 24.79 0.38
N PRO A 11 -14.32 24.68 -0.27
CA PRO A 11 -14.15 25.19 -1.62
C PRO A 11 -15.25 24.62 -2.52
N ASP A 12 -15.72 25.44 -3.47
CA ASP A 12 -16.74 25.10 -4.46
C ASP A 12 -16.27 23.89 -5.27
N ARG A 13 -16.55 22.69 -4.73
CA ARG A 13 -16.12 21.43 -5.32
C ARG A 13 -17.18 21.07 -6.35
N PRO A 14 -16.78 20.76 -7.60
CA PRO A 14 -17.72 20.29 -8.59
C PRO A 14 -18.52 19.12 -8.00
N ASP A 15 -19.81 19.11 -8.31
CA ASP A 15 -20.74 18.11 -7.83
C ASP A 15 -20.13 16.72 -8.05
N PRO A 16 -19.90 15.88 -7.01
CA PRO A 16 -19.18 14.62 -7.18
C PRO A 16 -19.80 13.78 -8.28
N ASP A 17 -18.93 13.21 -9.10
CA ASP A 17 -19.23 12.30 -10.19
C ASP A 17 -20.43 11.38 -9.84
N PRO A 18 -21.48 11.33 -10.67
CA PRO A 18 -22.64 10.49 -10.43
C PRO A 18 -22.28 9.04 -10.07
N GLU A 19 -21.23 8.48 -10.66
CA GLU A 19 -20.75 7.12 -10.36
C GLU A 19 -20.20 7.01 -8.94
N VAL A 20 -19.42 8.00 -8.50
CA VAL A 20 -18.88 8.08 -7.12
C VAL A 20 -20.02 8.16 -6.11
N ARG A 21 -21.05 8.96 -6.38
CA ARG A 21 -22.23 9.04 -5.50
C ARG A 21 -22.97 7.71 -5.41
N ALA A 22 -23.19 7.04 -6.55
CA ALA A 22 -23.88 5.77 -6.61
C ALA A 22 -23.14 4.69 -5.80
N LEU A 23 -21.82 4.57 -5.97
CA LEU A 23 -20.98 3.64 -5.21
C LEU A 23 -21.02 3.94 -3.71
N ARG A 24 -20.83 5.21 -3.31
CA ARG A 24 -20.87 5.62 -1.90
C ARG A 24 -22.23 5.34 -1.25
N ASP A 25 -23.32 5.60 -1.96
CA ASP A 25 -24.67 5.32 -1.49
C ASP A 25 -24.91 3.81 -1.33
N SER A 26 -24.37 3.00 -2.24
CA SER A 26 -24.39 1.54 -2.12
C SER A 26 -23.56 1.05 -0.94
N SER A 27 -22.37 1.59 -0.69
CA SER A 27 -21.56 1.26 0.50
C SER A 27 -22.32 1.56 1.79
N ARG A 28 -22.95 2.73 1.88
CA ARG A 28 -23.77 3.12 3.05
C ARG A 28 -24.97 2.20 3.26
N ARG A 29 -25.63 1.76 2.18
CA ARG A 29 -26.74 0.78 2.25
C ARG A 29 -26.23 -0.59 2.69
N LEU A 30 -25.10 -1.06 2.17
CA LEU A 30 -24.49 -2.35 2.54
C LEU A 30 -24.18 -2.39 4.04
N VAL A 31 -23.57 -1.35 4.60
CA VAL A 31 -23.32 -1.25 6.05
C VAL A 31 -24.59 -1.45 6.89
N ARG A 32 -25.75 -0.97 6.40
CA ARG A 32 -27.04 -1.18 7.09
C ARG A 32 -27.60 -2.58 6.87
N VAL A 33 -27.57 -3.10 5.65
CA VAL A 33 -28.13 -4.43 5.30
C VAL A 33 -27.33 -5.56 5.96
N LEU A 34 -26.01 -5.41 6.06
CA LEU A 34 -25.14 -6.32 6.80
C LEU A 34 -25.27 -6.18 8.33
N GLY A 35 -26.11 -5.26 8.81
CA GLY A 35 -26.40 -5.10 10.22
C GLY A 35 -25.25 -4.52 11.06
N VAL A 36 -24.24 -3.92 10.43
CA VAL A 36 -23.05 -3.36 11.11
C VAL A 36 -23.41 -2.19 12.04
N MET A 37 -24.55 -1.54 11.81
CA MET A 37 -25.04 -0.45 12.66
C MET A 37 -25.85 -0.92 13.88
N HIS A 38 -26.17 -2.21 14.00
CA HIS A 38 -26.90 -2.72 15.16
C HIS A 38 -26.00 -2.77 16.39
N GLY A 39 -26.58 -2.51 17.57
CA GLY A 39 -25.85 -2.57 18.83
C GLY A 39 -25.32 -3.97 19.16
N ARG A 40 -25.87 -5.01 18.56
CA ARG A 40 -25.42 -6.41 18.64
C ARG A 40 -25.68 -7.10 17.29
N VAL A 41 -24.88 -8.11 16.98
CA VAL A 41 -25.15 -9.00 15.84
C VAL A 41 -26.25 -9.98 16.24
N ASP A 42 -27.27 -10.13 15.40
CA ASP A 42 -28.42 -10.99 15.71
C ASP A 42 -27.97 -12.43 16.02
N GLY A 43 -28.49 -12.98 17.12
CA GLY A 43 -28.10 -14.31 17.60
C GLY A 43 -26.74 -14.37 18.31
N LEU A 44 -26.00 -13.25 18.42
CA LEU A 44 -24.71 -13.19 19.10
C LEU A 44 -24.69 -12.11 20.19
N ASP A 45 -24.08 -12.44 21.32
CA ASP A 45 -23.88 -11.50 22.40
C ASP A 45 -22.60 -10.66 22.18
N CYS A 46 -22.46 -10.09 20.99
CA CYS A 46 -21.30 -9.28 20.56
C CYS A 46 -21.75 -8.10 19.70
N THR A 47 -21.08 -6.97 19.87
CA THR A 47 -21.13 -5.84 18.91
C THR A 47 -20.35 -6.21 17.63
N PRO A 48 -20.61 -5.56 16.49
CA PRO A 48 -19.82 -5.76 15.27
C PRO A 48 -18.31 -5.55 15.48
N ALA A 49 -17.92 -4.49 16.21
CA ALA A 49 -16.52 -4.23 16.54
C ALA A 49 -15.88 -5.37 17.36
N GLN A 50 -16.63 -5.97 18.28
CA GLN A 50 -16.19 -7.14 19.03
C GLN A 50 -16.06 -8.39 18.15
N CYS A 51 -16.99 -8.59 17.20
CA CYS A 51 -16.88 -9.68 16.23
C CYS A 51 -15.60 -9.56 15.40
N HIS A 52 -15.32 -8.38 14.84
CA HIS A 52 -14.08 -8.14 14.10
C HIS A 52 -12.84 -8.35 14.98
N ALA A 53 -12.84 -7.86 16.23
CA ALA A 53 -11.73 -8.10 17.15
C ALA A 53 -11.43 -9.58 17.40
N LEU A 54 -12.47 -10.41 17.56
CA LEU A 54 -12.33 -11.85 17.76
C LEU A 54 -11.81 -12.57 16.50
N ILE A 55 -12.24 -12.14 15.31
CA ILE A 55 -11.75 -12.66 14.02
C ILE A 55 -10.26 -12.32 13.83
N GLU A 56 -9.85 -11.08 14.08
CA GLU A 56 -8.42 -10.70 13.98
C GLU A 56 -7.54 -11.54 14.92
N LEU A 57 -8.04 -11.81 16.13
CA LEU A 57 -7.33 -12.67 17.09
C LEU A 57 -7.32 -14.15 16.69
N SER A 58 -8.31 -14.65 15.95
CA SER A 58 -8.28 -16.03 15.44
C SER A 58 -7.25 -16.20 14.33
N LEU A 59 -7.06 -15.17 13.51
CA LEU A 59 -6.10 -15.16 12.41
C LEU A 59 -4.65 -14.98 12.88
N HIS A 60 -4.42 -14.20 13.94
CA HIS A 60 -3.08 -13.81 14.38
C HIS A 60 -2.65 -14.39 15.74
N GLY A 61 -3.56 -15.00 16.50
CA GLY A 61 -3.28 -15.69 17.76
C GLY A 61 -3.16 -14.76 18.96
N ARG A 62 -2.09 -13.94 19.04
CA ARG A 62 -1.84 -12.99 20.13
C ARG A 62 -1.58 -11.60 19.59
N LEU A 63 -2.34 -10.62 20.08
CA LEU A 63 -2.20 -9.21 19.69
C LEU A 63 -2.27 -8.31 20.93
N THR A 64 -1.53 -7.21 20.90
CA THR A 64 -1.68 -6.09 21.83
C THR A 64 -2.86 -5.21 21.42
N SER A 65 -3.33 -4.35 22.35
CA SER A 65 -4.36 -3.34 22.04
C SER A 65 -3.94 -2.38 20.92
N GLY A 66 -2.63 -2.09 20.80
CA GLY A 66 -2.10 -1.25 19.71
C GLY A 66 -2.19 -1.94 18.35
N GLU A 67 -1.70 -3.17 18.27
CA GLU A 67 -1.74 -3.97 17.03
C GLU A 67 -3.17 -4.27 16.56
N LEU A 68 -4.10 -4.43 17.50
CA LEU A 68 -5.52 -4.60 17.17
C LEU A 68 -6.16 -3.29 16.71
N ALA A 69 -5.81 -2.15 17.32
CA ALA A 69 -6.28 -0.84 16.91
C ALA A 69 -5.88 -0.53 15.44
N GLU A 70 -4.64 -0.86 15.09
CA GLU A 70 -4.13 -0.72 13.71
C GLU A 70 -4.91 -1.59 12.72
N ARG A 71 -5.14 -2.87 13.04
CA ARG A 71 -5.88 -3.82 12.17
C ARG A 71 -7.35 -3.45 11.98
N LEU A 72 -8.01 -3.02 13.05
CA LEU A 72 -9.41 -2.60 13.02
C LEU A 72 -9.59 -1.17 12.49
N GLU A 73 -8.50 -0.46 12.22
CA GLU A 73 -8.48 0.95 11.80
C GLU A 73 -9.23 1.89 12.76
N VAL A 74 -9.10 1.65 14.07
CA VAL A 74 -9.71 2.46 15.14
C VAL A 74 -8.64 3.03 16.06
N ASP A 75 -8.99 4.05 16.85
CA ASP A 75 -8.07 4.57 17.85
C ASP A 75 -7.87 3.57 19.01
N LYS A 76 -6.72 3.65 19.68
CA LYS A 76 -6.35 2.77 20.79
C LYS A 76 -7.37 2.77 21.94
N SER A 77 -8.05 3.90 22.18
CA SER A 77 -9.08 3.98 23.23
C SER A 77 -10.34 3.21 22.85
N THR A 78 -10.70 3.20 21.56
CA THR A 78 -11.80 2.40 21.00
C THR A 78 -11.46 0.93 21.05
N ALA A 79 -10.27 0.51 20.59
CA ALA A 79 -9.83 -0.89 20.69
C ALA A 79 -9.85 -1.40 22.14
N SER A 80 -9.32 -0.62 23.09
CA SER A 80 -9.34 -0.99 24.51
C SER A 80 -10.76 -1.11 25.07
N ARG A 81 -11.69 -0.24 24.66
CA ARG A 81 -13.11 -0.32 25.05
C ARG A 81 -13.82 -1.53 24.44
N THR A 82 -13.45 -1.93 23.23
CA THR A 82 -13.96 -3.14 22.56
C THR A 82 -13.49 -4.42 23.27
N LEU A 83 -12.23 -4.46 23.69
CA LEU A 83 -11.59 -5.62 24.31
C LEU A 83 -12.05 -5.89 25.74
N ARG A 84 -12.25 -4.85 26.55
CA ARG A 84 -12.54 -5.00 27.99
C ARG A 84 -13.73 -5.94 28.27
N PRO A 85 -14.92 -5.78 27.65
CA PRO A 85 -16.04 -6.68 27.90
C PRO A 85 -15.78 -8.13 27.43
N LEU A 86 -14.91 -8.34 26.44
CA LEU A 86 -14.56 -9.67 25.96
C LEU A 86 -13.64 -10.41 26.94
N VAL A 87 -12.74 -9.68 27.62
CA VAL A 87 -11.92 -10.22 28.71
C VAL A 87 -12.78 -10.49 29.94
N GLU A 88 -13.62 -9.54 30.35
CA GLU A 88 -14.55 -9.69 31.48
C GLU A 88 -15.54 -10.84 31.26
N GLY A 89 -15.96 -11.07 30.01
CA GLY A 89 -16.81 -12.18 29.59
C GLY A 89 -16.08 -13.51 29.36
N GLY A 90 -14.77 -13.59 29.60
CA GLY A 90 -13.98 -14.83 29.48
C GLY A 90 -13.77 -15.34 28.05
N LEU A 91 -14.06 -14.53 27.03
CA LEU A 91 -13.78 -14.85 25.62
C LEU A 91 -12.31 -14.60 25.27
N LEU A 92 -11.68 -13.66 25.97
CA LEU A 92 -10.27 -13.32 25.83
C LEU A 92 -9.53 -13.49 27.16
N GLU A 93 -8.26 -13.84 27.08
CA GLU A 93 -7.34 -13.87 28.21
C GLU A 93 -6.18 -12.90 27.97
N THR A 94 -5.71 -12.25 29.04
CA THR A 94 -4.51 -11.43 29.00
C THR A 94 -3.31 -12.23 29.46
N SER A 95 -2.19 -12.05 28.79
CA SER A 95 -0.92 -12.70 29.15
C SER A 95 0.13 -11.66 29.49
N ALA A 96 1.07 -12.02 30.37
CA ALA A 96 2.25 -11.19 30.61
C ALA A 96 3.19 -11.32 29.39
N ASP A 97 3.69 -10.18 28.91
CA ASP A 97 4.75 -10.14 27.91
C ASP A 97 6.11 -10.22 28.61
N PRO A 98 6.99 -11.19 28.28
CA PRO A 98 8.33 -11.27 28.83
C PRO A 98 9.22 -10.05 28.50
N GLY A 99 8.90 -9.31 27.42
CA GLY A 99 9.73 -8.21 26.91
C GLY A 99 9.32 -6.81 27.34
N ASP A 100 8.03 -6.55 27.59
CA ASP A 100 7.52 -5.24 28.01
C ASP A 100 6.27 -5.35 28.91
N GLN A 101 6.44 -5.04 30.21
CA GLN A 101 5.35 -5.08 31.18
C GLN A 101 4.26 -4.02 30.93
N ARG A 102 4.49 -3.04 30.03
CA ARG A 102 3.53 -1.99 29.69
C ARG A 102 2.52 -2.43 28.62
N THR A 103 2.79 -3.50 27.87
CA THR A 103 1.87 -4.07 26.88
C THR A 103 1.42 -5.45 27.30
N ARG A 104 0.12 -5.63 27.53
CA ARG A 104 -0.48 -6.94 27.83
C ARG A 104 -1.18 -7.48 26.58
N PRO A 105 -0.57 -8.42 25.85
CA PRO A 105 -1.23 -9.06 24.73
C PRO A 105 -2.43 -9.89 25.18
N VAL A 106 -3.43 -9.96 24.32
CA VAL A 106 -4.65 -10.77 24.49
C VAL A 106 -4.68 -11.91 23.48
N SER A 107 -5.29 -13.02 23.88
CA SER A 107 -5.55 -14.20 23.03
C SER A 107 -6.95 -14.75 23.26
N LEU A 108 -7.45 -15.52 22.28
CA LEU A 108 -8.72 -16.24 22.41
C LEU A 108 -8.61 -17.36 23.45
N THR A 109 -9.60 -17.42 24.34
CA THR A 109 -9.84 -18.63 25.15
C THR A 109 -10.53 -19.71 24.30
N ALA A 110 -10.79 -20.89 24.88
CA ALA A 110 -11.61 -21.90 24.22
C ALA A 110 -13.03 -21.37 23.89
N ALA A 111 -13.65 -20.66 24.83
CA ALA A 111 -14.95 -20.01 24.61
C ALA A 111 -14.87 -18.90 23.56
N GLY A 112 -13.76 -18.16 23.51
CA GLY A 112 -13.47 -17.19 22.45
C GLY A 112 -13.45 -17.83 21.06
N ARG A 113 -12.78 -18.97 20.90
CA ARG A 113 -12.76 -19.71 19.63
C ARG A 113 -14.13 -20.22 19.23
N GLU A 114 -14.90 -20.80 20.15
CA GLU A 114 -16.29 -21.21 19.88
C GLU A 114 -17.15 -20.02 19.46
N ARG A 115 -16.94 -18.84 20.07
CA ARG A 115 -17.63 -17.62 19.66
C ARG A 115 -17.27 -17.19 18.23
N VAL A 116 -16.01 -17.32 17.83
CA VAL A 116 -15.56 -17.03 16.45
C VAL A 116 -16.24 -17.95 15.45
N GLU A 117 -16.32 -19.26 15.71
CA GLU A 117 -17.03 -20.20 14.83
C GLU A 117 -18.51 -19.82 14.66
N ARG A 118 -19.17 -19.41 15.74
CA ARG A 118 -20.54 -18.91 15.67
C ARG A 118 -20.68 -17.61 14.89
N ILE A 119 -19.68 -16.72 14.98
CA ILE A 119 -19.63 -15.49 14.17
C ILE A 119 -19.57 -15.84 12.69
N HIS A 120 -18.65 -16.73 12.29
CA HIS A 120 -18.54 -17.19 10.91
C HIS A 120 -19.83 -17.84 10.43
N ALA A 121 -20.41 -18.77 11.19
CA ALA A 121 -21.65 -19.44 10.80
C ALA A 121 -22.82 -18.47 10.53
N VAL A 122 -22.97 -17.42 11.36
CA VAL A 122 -24.02 -16.40 11.16
C VAL A 122 -23.72 -15.54 9.92
N ALA A 123 -22.49 -15.04 9.79
CA ALA A 123 -22.09 -14.18 8.67
C ALA A 123 -22.12 -14.93 7.32
N ASP A 124 -21.57 -16.14 7.28
CA ASP A 124 -21.54 -16.99 6.10
C ASP A 124 -22.95 -17.39 5.68
N GLY A 125 -23.83 -17.73 6.63
CA GLY A 125 -25.23 -18.02 6.35
C GLY A 125 -25.97 -16.85 5.71
N GLN A 126 -25.73 -15.62 6.19
CA GLN A 126 -26.32 -14.41 5.61
C GLN A 126 -25.83 -14.18 4.16
N VAL A 127 -24.52 -14.30 3.92
CA VAL A 127 -23.94 -14.11 2.58
C VAL A 127 -24.37 -15.23 1.62
N ALA A 128 -24.39 -16.49 2.07
CA ALA A 128 -24.83 -17.63 1.27
C ALA A 128 -26.28 -17.46 0.80
N ALA A 129 -27.19 -17.10 1.72
CA ALA A 129 -28.59 -16.84 1.38
C ALA A 129 -28.76 -15.70 0.36
N ALA A 130 -27.91 -14.67 0.42
CA ALA A 130 -27.92 -13.59 -0.56
C ALA A 130 -27.40 -14.05 -1.93
N LEU A 131 -26.31 -14.83 -1.97
CA LEU A 131 -25.76 -15.35 -3.21
C LEU A 131 -26.70 -16.36 -3.88
N ASP A 132 -27.51 -17.10 -3.10
CA ASP A 132 -28.53 -18.03 -3.61
C ASP A 132 -29.63 -17.38 -4.45
N LEU A 133 -29.76 -16.06 -4.38
CA LEU A 133 -30.66 -15.27 -5.23
C LEU A 133 -30.01 -14.84 -6.56
N LEU A 134 -28.74 -15.17 -6.78
CA LEU A 134 -27.95 -14.75 -7.94
C LEU A 134 -27.57 -15.93 -8.84
N THR A 135 -27.55 -15.68 -10.15
CA THR A 135 -26.94 -16.58 -11.12
C THR A 135 -25.43 -16.69 -10.91
N GLU A 136 -24.80 -17.73 -11.46
CA GLU A 136 -23.35 -17.93 -11.36
C GLU A 136 -22.54 -16.74 -11.92
N ALA A 137 -22.99 -16.16 -13.04
CA ALA A 137 -22.36 -14.99 -13.65
C ALA A 137 -22.48 -13.73 -12.76
N GLU A 138 -23.64 -13.52 -12.14
CA GLU A 138 -23.85 -12.42 -11.19
C GLU A 138 -23.00 -12.61 -9.92
N ARG A 139 -22.90 -13.84 -9.40
CA ARG A 139 -22.00 -14.16 -8.27
C ARG A 139 -20.56 -13.77 -8.63
N ALA A 140 -20.04 -14.24 -9.76
CA ALA A 140 -18.69 -13.90 -10.21
C ALA A 140 -18.47 -12.38 -10.32
N THR A 141 -19.48 -11.66 -10.84
CA THR A 141 -19.45 -10.21 -10.95
C THR A 141 -19.39 -9.51 -9.59
N VAL A 142 -20.22 -9.93 -8.64
CA VAL A 142 -20.24 -9.36 -7.27
C VAL A 142 -18.91 -9.60 -6.56
N LEU A 143 -18.39 -10.84 -6.61
CA LEU A 143 -17.10 -11.17 -6.00
C LEU A 143 -15.96 -10.33 -6.60
N ALA A 144 -15.89 -10.23 -7.92
CA ALA A 144 -14.88 -9.42 -8.59
C ALA A 144 -15.02 -7.93 -8.25
N GLY A 145 -16.25 -7.40 -8.30
CA GLY A 145 -16.55 -5.98 -8.07
C GLY A 145 -16.24 -5.53 -6.65
N VAL A 146 -16.70 -6.27 -5.63
CA VAL A 146 -16.41 -5.94 -4.22
C VAL A 146 -14.91 -6.00 -3.94
N SER A 147 -14.22 -7.03 -4.46
CA SER A 147 -12.77 -7.17 -4.28
C SER A 147 -11.99 -6.07 -5.00
N LEU A 148 -12.42 -5.63 -6.18
CA LEU A 148 -11.80 -4.51 -6.89
C LEU A 148 -12.00 -3.20 -6.14
N TYR A 149 -13.21 -2.96 -5.64
CA TYR A 149 -13.54 -1.75 -4.91
C TYR A 149 -12.83 -1.65 -3.56
N GLU A 150 -12.78 -2.74 -2.79
CA GLU A 150 -12.02 -2.84 -1.53
C GLU A 150 -10.53 -2.53 -1.77
N ARG A 151 -9.88 -3.19 -2.73
CA ARG A 151 -8.48 -2.90 -3.06
C ARG A 151 -8.27 -1.46 -3.52
N ALA A 152 -9.21 -0.89 -4.27
CA ALA A 152 -9.13 0.50 -4.71
C ALA A 152 -9.20 1.48 -3.51
N LEU A 153 -10.10 1.23 -2.56
CA LEU A 153 -10.21 2.01 -1.32
C LEU A 153 -8.93 1.89 -0.47
N HIS A 154 -8.42 0.68 -0.29
CA HIS A 154 -7.18 0.45 0.45
C HIS A 154 -5.98 1.18 -0.18
N ARG A 155 -5.85 1.13 -1.51
CA ARG A 155 -4.83 1.88 -2.25
C ARG A 155 -5.00 3.39 -2.12
N ALA A 156 -6.22 3.90 -2.31
CA ALA A 156 -6.51 5.33 -2.19
C ALA A 156 -6.16 5.84 -0.79
N LYS A 157 -6.46 5.05 0.26
CA LYS A 157 -6.06 5.35 1.63
C LYS A 157 -4.55 5.30 1.81
N GLY A 158 -3.89 4.26 1.31
CA GLY A 158 -2.44 4.11 1.41
C GLY A 158 -1.65 5.21 0.71
N LEU A 159 -2.20 5.75 -0.38
CA LEU A 159 -1.65 6.88 -1.13
C LEU A 159 -2.09 8.25 -0.59
N ALA A 160 -3.04 8.30 0.33
CA ALA A 160 -3.48 9.56 0.91
C ALA A 160 -2.30 10.21 1.66
N GLY A 161 -2.09 11.51 1.42
CA GLY A 161 -0.96 12.25 1.98
C GLY A 161 0.39 11.96 1.31
N VAL A 162 0.47 10.98 0.42
CA VAL A 162 1.70 10.74 -0.36
C VAL A 162 1.85 11.83 -1.42
N VAL A 163 3.01 12.47 -1.45
CA VAL A 163 3.42 13.44 -2.46
C VAL A 163 4.61 12.88 -3.22
N VAL A 164 4.53 12.87 -4.54
CA VAL A 164 5.68 12.58 -5.40
C VAL A 164 6.23 13.92 -5.86
N ARG A 165 7.49 14.21 -5.53
CA ARG A 165 8.17 15.47 -5.85
C ARG A 165 9.62 15.21 -6.24
N ALA A 166 10.24 16.19 -6.89
CA ALA A 166 11.68 16.13 -7.17
C ALA A 166 12.45 15.97 -5.85
N ILE A 167 13.55 15.22 -5.92
CA ILE A 167 14.46 15.06 -4.78
C ILE A 167 15.09 16.40 -4.39
N GLU A 168 15.30 16.60 -3.11
CA GLU A 168 16.06 17.71 -2.55
C GLU A 168 17.24 17.18 -1.73
N ALA A 169 18.26 18.00 -1.48
CA ALA A 169 19.44 17.59 -0.69
C ALA A 169 19.10 17.04 0.72
N ARG A 170 17.95 17.43 1.30
CA ARG A 170 17.48 16.91 2.59
C ARG A 170 17.05 15.43 2.54
N ASP A 171 16.75 14.90 1.35
CA ASP A 171 16.20 13.56 1.17
C ASP A 171 17.30 12.50 0.99
N ASP A 172 18.53 12.89 0.66
CA ASP A 172 19.62 11.98 0.30
C ASP A 172 19.83 10.90 1.35
N ALA A 173 19.94 11.30 2.63
CA ALA A 173 20.12 10.36 3.73
C ALA A 173 18.95 9.38 3.90
N ALA A 174 17.72 9.85 3.72
CA ALA A 174 16.52 9.02 3.84
C ALA A 174 16.42 8.03 2.65
N MET A 175 16.64 8.52 1.43
CA MET A 175 16.61 7.70 0.22
C MET A 175 17.73 6.66 0.20
N ALA A 176 18.94 7.02 0.64
CA ALA A 176 20.04 6.07 0.83
C ALA A 176 19.64 4.95 1.81
N GLY A 177 18.98 5.30 2.91
CA GLY A 177 18.41 4.33 3.85
C GLY A 177 17.42 3.38 3.20
N VAL A 178 16.50 3.90 2.38
CA VAL A 178 15.53 3.08 1.62
C VAL A 178 16.24 2.14 0.64
N ILE A 179 17.19 2.65 -0.16
CA ILE A 179 17.94 1.85 -1.15
C ILE A 179 18.65 0.70 -0.45
N ARG A 180 19.43 1.00 0.60
CA ARG A 180 20.20 0.00 1.34
C ARG A 180 19.29 -1.05 2.00
N ALA A 181 18.16 -0.63 2.56
CA ALA A 181 17.20 -1.56 3.15
C ALA A 181 16.60 -2.52 2.11
N VAL A 182 16.15 -1.99 0.96
CA VAL A 182 15.53 -2.78 -0.09
C VAL A 182 16.54 -3.69 -0.79
N MET A 183 17.73 -3.19 -1.14
CA MET A 183 18.75 -4.02 -1.78
C MET A 183 19.20 -5.17 -0.86
N THR A 184 19.33 -4.91 0.44
CA THR A 184 19.64 -5.96 1.43
C THR A 184 18.55 -7.02 1.50
N GLU A 185 17.27 -6.61 1.48
CA GLU A 185 16.12 -7.52 1.50
C GLU A 185 16.14 -8.50 0.31
N PHE A 186 16.53 -8.03 -0.88
CA PHE A 186 16.60 -8.84 -2.11
C PHE A 186 17.96 -9.52 -2.32
N GLY A 187 18.87 -9.50 -1.34
CA GLY A 187 20.19 -10.12 -1.45
C GLY A 187 21.12 -9.47 -2.47
N ALA A 188 20.79 -8.25 -2.93
CA ALA A 188 21.58 -7.45 -3.86
C ALA A 188 22.70 -6.71 -3.10
N VAL A 189 23.55 -7.47 -2.41
CA VAL A 189 24.64 -6.97 -1.57
C VAL A 189 25.97 -7.50 -2.12
N GLY A 190 26.94 -6.61 -2.38
CA GLY A 190 28.29 -6.97 -2.84
C GLY A 190 28.68 -6.35 -4.19
N CYS A 191 29.78 -6.84 -4.75
CA CYS A 191 30.35 -6.35 -6.02
C CYS A 191 29.36 -6.52 -7.18
N GLY A 192 29.15 -5.47 -7.98
CA GLY A 192 28.20 -5.47 -9.11
C GLY A 192 26.83 -4.86 -8.81
N TYR A 193 26.59 -4.45 -7.56
CA TYR A 193 25.38 -3.73 -7.14
C TYR A 193 25.71 -2.32 -6.65
N SER A 194 24.82 -1.36 -6.92
CA SER A 194 25.00 0.05 -6.60
C SER A 194 24.87 0.40 -5.10
N ILE A 195 24.73 -0.59 -4.22
CA ILE A 195 24.51 -0.37 -2.78
C ILE A 195 25.66 0.42 -2.12
N GLY A 196 26.88 0.33 -2.65
CA GLY A 196 28.06 1.02 -2.13
C GLY A 196 28.45 2.29 -2.88
N ASP A 197 27.69 2.69 -3.91
CA ASP A 197 28.08 3.79 -4.77
C ASP A 197 27.95 5.12 -4.03
N ALA A 198 28.96 5.98 -4.15
CA ALA A 198 28.90 7.35 -3.60
C ALA A 198 27.70 8.14 -4.15
N GLU A 199 27.20 7.75 -5.32
CA GLU A 199 25.97 8.29 -5.92
C GLU A 199 24.72 8.06 -5.05
N VAL A 200 24.66 6.96 -4.29
CA VAL A 200 23.51 6.65 -3.41
C VAL A 200 23.45 7.63 -2.23
N ASP A 201 24.61 8.09 -1.75
CA ASP A 201 24.69 9.03 -0.63
C ASP A 201 24.52 10.50 -1.08
N GLU A 202 24.64 10.79 -2.38
CA GLU A 202 24.49 12.13 -2.97
C GLU A 202 23.52 12.14 -4.19
N LEU A 203 22.37 11.47 -4.08
CA LEU A 203 21.41 11.32 -5.19
C LEU A 203 20.93 12.65 -5.75
N HIS A 204 20.59 13.62 -4.90
CA HIS A 204 20.17 14.94 -5.36
C HIS A 204 21.21 15.58 -6.28
N ARG A 205 22.50 15.44 -5.94
CA ARG A 205 23.59 15.97 -6.75
C ARG A 205 23.78 15.17 -8.04
N ALA A 206 23.69 13.85 -7.96
CA ALA A 206 23.85 12.98 -9.11
C ALA A 206 22.82 13.26 -10.21
N TYR A 207 21.59 13.65 -9.84
CA TYR A 207 20.51 13.98 -10.76
C TYR A 207 20.29 15.48 -10.96
N ALA A 208 21.26 16.33 -10.61
CA ALA A 208 21.16 17.78 -10.78
C ALA A 208 21.42 18.27 -12.22
N GLY A 209 21.89 17.39 -13.10
CA GLY A 209 22.19 17.70 -14.51
C GLY A 209 20.96 17.79 -15.42
N ASP A 210 21.17 18.33 -16.63
CA ASP A 210 20.12 18.40 -17.65
C ASP A 210 19.76 16.99 -18.19
N HIS A 211 18.51 16.80 -18.62
CA HIS A 211 17.99 15.53 -19.18
C HIS A 211 18.00 14.33 -18.21
N GLN A 212 17.94 14.59 -16.90
CA GLN A 212 17.73 13.58 -15.88
C GLN A 212 16.84 14.13 -14.77
N ALA A 213 16.17 13.23 -14.04
CA ALA A 213 15.32 13.61 -12.92
C ALA A 213 15.26 12.48 -11.91
N TYR A 214 15.13 12.81 -10.63
CA TYR A 214 14.85 11.86 -9.57
C TYR A 214 13.70 12.37 -8.72
N PHE A 215 12.79 11.46 -8.39
CA PHE A 215 11.61 11.76 -7.60
C PHE A 215 11.61 10.94 -6.32
N VAL A 216 11.19 11.57 -5.23
CA VAL A 216 10.90 10.92 -3.95
C VAL A 216 9.41 10.89 -3.72
N ALA A 217 8.93 9.81 -3.12
CA ALA A 217 7.60 9.69 -2.59
C ALA A 217 7.64 9.90 -1.07
N GLU A 218 7.01 10.97 -0.61
CA GLU A 218 7.02 11.39 0.79
C GLU A 218 5.61 11.33 1.39
N ARG A 219 5.47 10.93 2.64
CA ARG A 219 4.26 11.09 3.45
C ARG A 219 4.63 11.60 4.83
N ASP A 220 4.03 12.71 5.25
CA ASP A 220 4.24 13.31 6.57
C ASP A 220 5.74 13.51 6.93
N GLY A 221 6.57 13.89 5.95
CA GLY A 221 8.02 14.06 6.12
C GLY A 221 8.86 12.78 6.00
N GLU A 222 8.23 11.62 5.87
CA GLU A 222 8.91 10.33 5.71
C GLU A 222 9.03 9.93 4.23
N VAL A 223 10.24 9.63 3.77
CA VAL A 223 10.50 9.12 2.41
C VAL A 223 10.18 7.62 2.36
N LEU A 224 9.20 7.27 1.53
CA LEU A 224 8.71 5.90 1.36
C LEU A 224 9.39 5.17 0.18
N GLY A 225 10.00 5.91 -0.73
CA GLY A 225 10.60 5.39 -1.95
C GLY A 225 11.00 6.49 -2.92
N GLY A 226 11.59 6.09 -4.04
CA GLY A 226 11.99 7.00 -5.09
C GLY A 226 12.36 6.26 -6.37
N GLY A 227 12.56 7.03 -7.43
CA GLY A 227 12.99 6.52 -8.73
C GLY A 227 13.42 7.68 -9.62
N GLY A 228 14.31 7.39 -10.57
CA GLY A 228 14.81 8.41 -11.47
C GLY A 228 14.94 7.93 -12.90
N ILE A 229 15.12 8.90 -13.78
CA ILE A 229 15.44 8.71 -15.19
C ILE A 229 16.72 9.48 -15.50
N GLY A 230 17.51 8.97 -16.42
CA GLY A 230 18.65 9.69 -16.99
C GLY A 230 19.05 9.10 -18.33
N PRO A 231 19.98 9.73 -19.07
CA PRO A 231 20.41 9.24 -20.38
C PRO A 231 20.97 7.82 -20.27
N LEU A 232 20.63 6.96 -21.22
CA LEU A 232 21.19 5.61 -21.30
C LEU A 232 22.66 5.70 -21.72
N ALA A 233 23.56 5.17 -20.88
CA ALA A 233 24.98 5.09 -21.21
C ALA A 233 25.19 4.29 -22.50
N GLY A 234 26.01 4.80 -23.42
CA GLY A 234 26.28 4.14 -24.71
C GLY A 234 25.22 4.34 -25.80
N ASP A 235 24.15 5.11 -25.55
CA ASP A 235 23.22 5.53 -26.61
C ASP A 235 23.81 6.70 -27.41
N ALA A 236 24.36 6.39 -28.59
CA ALA A 236 24.89 7.41 -29.50
C ALA A 236 23.81 8.36 -30.06
N GLY A 237 22.53 7.96 -30.02
CA GLY A 237 21.41 8.76 -30.51
C GLY A 237 20.87 9.77 -29.50
N GLY A 238 21.19 9.61 -28.20
CA GLY A 238 20.72 10.47 -27.11
C GLY A 238 19.19 10.49 -26.93
N SER A 239 18.47 9.52 -27.50
CA SER A 239 17.00 9.46 -27.48
C SER A 239 16.44 8.47 -26.47
N VAL A 240 17.31 7.68 -25.82
CA VAL A 240 16.92 6.65 -24.85
C VAL A 240 17.29 7.10 -23.44
N CYS A 241 16.32 7.09 -22.53
CA CYS A 241 16.58 7.19 -21.10
C CYS A 241 16.52 5.82 -20.43
N GLU A 242 17.23 5.68 -19.32
CA GLU A 242 17.17 4.55 -18.41
C GLU A 242 16.37 4.93 -17.17
N LEU A 243 15.35 4.15 -16.84
CA LEU A 243 14.70 4.17 -15.53
C LEU A 243 15.61 3.46 -14.53
N ARG A 244 16.04 4.19 -13.51
CA ARG A 244 17.08 3.75 -12.58
C ARG A 244 16.65 3.98 -11.13
N LYS A 245 17.23 3.15 -10.26
CA LYS A 245 17.12 3.28 -8.80
C LYS A 245 15.67 3.39 -8.30
N MET A 246 14.76 2.61 -8.90
CA MET A 246 13.36 2.55 -8.46
C MET A 246 13.24 1.65 -7.22
N PHE A 247 13.02 2.25 -6.05
CA PHE A 247 12.92 1.52 -4.78
C PHE A 247 11.76 2.04 -3.93
N ALA A 248 11.09 1.13 -3.22
CA ALA A 248 10.05 1.47 -2.25
C ALA A 248 10.13 0.54 -1.03
N LEU A 249 9.93 1.13 0.15
CA LEU A 249 9.88 0.41 1.42
C LEU A 249 8.75 -0.65 1.40
N PRO A 250 8.91 -1.78 2.10
CA PRO A 250 7.88 -2.82 2.17
C PRO A 250 6.49 -2.31 2.56
N ALA A 251 6.43 -1.38 3.52
CA ALA A 251 5.19 -0.76 3.99
C ALA A 251 4.44 0.05 2.92
N ALA A 252 5.10 0.41 1.82
CA ALA A 252 4.52 1.17 0.72
C ALA A 252 4.17 0.33 -0.52
N ARG A 253 4.47 -0.98 -0.51
CA ARG A 253 4.20 -1.88 -1.64
C ARG A 253 2.73 -2.26 -1.72
N GLY A 254 2.25 -2.56 -2.93
CA GLY A 254 0.83 -2.91 -3.16
C GLY A 254 -0.16 -1.74 -3.10
N LEU A 255 0.26 -0.58 -2.59
CA LEU A 255 -0.56 0.65 -2.47
C LEU A 255 -0.66 1.44 -3.78
N GLY A 256 0.13 1.09 -4.80
CA GLY A 256 0.20 1.83 -6.07
C GLY A 256 1.30 2.90 -6.11
N LEU A 257 2.15 2.99 -5.08
CA LEU A 257 3.25 3.96 -5.02
C LEU A 257 4.20 3.84 -6.21
N GLY A 258 4.65 2.62 -6.52
CA GLY A 258 5.55 2.37 -7.65
C GLY A 258 4.97 2.83 -8.98
N ARG A 259 3.65 2.68 -9.18
CA ARG A 259 2.97 3.19 -10.38
C ARG A 259 3.00 4.71 -10.45
N ARG A 260 2.71 5.39 -9.33
CA ARG A 260 2.73 6.86 -9.27
C ARG A 260 4.13 7.44 -9.48
N LEU A 261 5.16 6.80 -8.93
CA LEU A 261 6.56 7.15 -9.17
C LEU A 261 6.94 6.93 -10.64
N LEU A 262 6.59 5.77 -11.20
CA LEU A 262 6.85 5.43 -12.60
C LEU A 262 6.18 6.42 -13.55
N ASP A 263 4.89 6.72 -13.35
CA ASP A 263 4.15 7.67 -14.19
C ASP A 263 4.84 9.04 -14.20
N ARG A 264 5.31 9.54 -13.03
CA ARG A 264 6.05 10.80 -12.96
C ARG A 264 7.43 10.73 -13.62
N CYS A 265 8.13 9.60 -13.52
CA CYS A 265 9.40 9.36 -14.22
C CYS A 265 9.21 9.39 -15.74
N LEU A 266 8.17 8.73 -16.26
CA LEU A 266 7.86 8.69 -17.70
C LEU A 266 7.40 10.06 -18.21
N GLU A 267 6.67 10.82 -17.40
CA GLU A 267 6.31 12.20 -17.72
C GLU A 267 7.57 13.07 -17.85
N ALA A 268 8.48 13.00 -16.88
CA ALA A 268 9.76 13.72 -16.93
C ALA A 268 10.64 13.29 -18.12
N ALA A 269 10.61 12.01 -18.49
CA ALA A 269 11.33 11.51 -19.66
C ALA A 269 10.79 12.12 -20.96
N ARG A 270 9.47 12.22 -21.11
CA ARG A 270 8.83 12.92 -22.24
C ARG A 270 9.15 14.41 -22.27
N GLU A 271 9.08 15.07 -21.10
CA GLU A 271 9.44 16.49 -20.96
C GLU A 271 10.90 16.75 -21.37
N ALA A 272 11.80 15.81 -21.08
CA ALA A 272 13.20 15.84 -21.49
C ALA A 272 13.45 15.44 -22.96
N GLY A 273 12.41 15.06 -23.71
CA GLY A 273 12.51 14.75 -25.14
C GLY A 273 13.01 13.35 -25.47
N PHE A 274 13.06 12.43 -24.50
CA PHE A 274 13.36 11.02 -24.77
C PHE A 274 12.21 10.37 -25.55
N ARG A 275 12.55 9.39 -26.40
CA ARG A 275 11.60 8.61 -27.21
C ARG A 275 11.38 7.20 -26.68
N THR A 276 12.38 6.67 -25.99
CA THR A 276 12.32 5.31 -25.44
C THR A 276 12.81 5.35 -23.99
N CYS A 277 12.08 4.68 -23.11
CA CYS A 277 12.51 4.41 -21.73
C CYS A 277 12.92 2.95 -21.61
N TYR A 278 14.18 2.71 -21.27
CA TYR A 278 14.77 1.42 -21.00
C TYR A 278 14.86 1.16 -19.49
N LEU A 279 14.86 -0.10 -19.07
CA LEU A 279 15.17 -0.48 -17.69
C LEU A 279 15.78 -1.87 -17.62
N GLU A 280 16.49 -2.09 -16.52
CA GLU A 280 17.05 -3.39 -16.13
C GLU A 280 16.51 -3.80 -14.76
N THR A 281 16.26 -5.09 -14.56
CA THR A 281 15.78 -5.65 -13.30
C THR A 281 16.25 -7.10 -13.13
N LEU A 282 15.99 -7.68 -11.96
CA LEU A 282 16.23 -9.10 -11.66
C LEU A 282 14.97 -9.93 -11.90
N GLU A 283 15.13 -11.18 -12.34
CA GLU A 283 14.05 -12.09 -12.71
C GLU A 283 13.10 -12.36 -11.53
N HIS A 284 13.68 -12.46 -10.32
CA HIS A 284 12.97 -12.72 -9.07
C HIS A 284 12.27 -11.48 -8.49
N MET A 285 12.43 -10.28 -9.07
CA MET A 285 11.69 -9.08 -8.69
C MET A 285 10.29 -9.05 -9.32
N HIS A 286 9.49 -10.08 -9.07
CA HIS A 286 8.19 -10.30 -9.73
C HIS A 286 7.22 -9.11 -9.61
N GLN A 287 7.21 -8.38 -8.49
CA GLN A 287 6.36 -7.21 -8.32
C GLN A 287 6.77 -6.03 -9.22
N ALA A 288 8.07 -5.81 -9.42
CA ALA A 288 8.58 -4.76 -10.28
C ALA A 288 8.30 -5.10 -11.75
N ARG A 289 8.57 -6.34 -12.17
CA ARG A 289 8.27 -6.83 -13.53
C ARG A 289 6.79 -6.67 -13.88
N ALA A 290 5.90 -7.11 -12.99
CA ALA A 290 4.46 -6.96 -13.18
C ALA A 290 4.00 -5.48 -13.22
N LEU A 291 4.72 -4.57 -12.55
CA LEU A 291 4.47 -3.13 -12.66
C LEU A 291 4.84 -2.60 -14.05
N TYR A 292 6.03 -2.95 -14.55
CA TYR A 292 6.52 -2.49 -15.85
C TYR A 292 5.68 -3.06 -17.01
N GLU A 293 5.36 -4.35 -16.99
CA GLU A 293 4.51 -4.98 -18.00
C GLU A 293 3.12 -4.34 -18.06
N LYS A 294 2.53 -4.02 -16.90
CA LYS A 294 1.24 -3.28 -16.84
C LYS A 294 1.34 -1.83 -17.27
N ALA A 295 2.53 -1.24 -17.23
CA ALA A 295 2.79 0.09 -17.75
C ALA A 295 3.06 0.08 -19.28
N GLY A 296 3.12 -1.10 -19.90
CA GLY A 296 3.30 -1.26 -21.35
C GLY A 296 4.74 -1.51 -21.79
N PHE A 297 5.66 -1.70 -20.85
CA PHE A 297 7.03 -2.08 -21.18
C PHE A 297 7.06 -3.46 -21.83
N ALA A 298 7.75 -3.59 -22.95
CA ALA A 298 8.01 -4.84 -23.65
C ALA A 298 9.34 -5.44 -23.20
N ALA A 299 9.36 -6.75 -22.94
CA ALA A 299 10.59 -7.47 -22.62
C ALA A 299 11.54 -7.52 -23.83
N LEU A 300 12.84 -7.43 -23.57
CA LEU A 300 13.90 -7.52 -24.57
C LEU A 300 14.69 -8.82 -24.38
N GLU A 301 15.24 -9.35 -25.47
CA GLU A 301 16.10 -10.55 -25.43
C GLU A 301 17.54 -10.21 -24.98
N GLN A 302 17.96 -8.95 -25.11
CA GLN A 302 19.32 -8.49 -24.83
C GLN A 302 19.30 -7.08 -24.22
N PRO A 303 20.32 -6.71 -23.42
CA PRO A 303 20.45 -5.37 -22.87
C PRO A 303 20.65 -4.30 -23.94
N MET A 304 20.27 -3.07 -23.62
CA MET A 304 20.58 -1.87 -24.41
C MET A 304 21.67 -1.06 -23.73
N GLY A 305 22.51 -0.38 -24.52
CA GLY A 305 23.51 0.54 -24.01
C GLY A 305 24.71 -0.16 -23.34
N GLN A 306 25.39 0.58 -22.46
CA GLN A 306 26.60 0.19 -21.75
C GLN A 306 26.46 0.59 -20.28
N THR A 307 25.44 0.05 -19.61
CA THR A 307 25.06 0.41 -18.23
C THR A 307 26.06 -0.09 -17.18
N GLY A 308 26.84 -1.14 -17.48
CA GLY A 308 27.81 -1.73 -16.56
C GLY A 308 27.19 -2.54 -15.42
N HIS A 309 25.87 -2.77 -15.46
CA HIS A 309 25.13 -3.56 -14.48
C HIS A 309 25.02 -5.04 -14.93
N ASP A 310 26.14 -5.75 -14.92
CA ASP A 310 26.21 -7.15 -15.38
C ASP A 310 25.41 -8.13 -14.49
N ALA A 311 24.88 -7.67 -13.36
CA ALA A 311 24.09 -8.46 -12.42
C ALA A 311 22.59 -8.53 -12.76
N CYS A 312 22.08 -7.67 -13.64
CA CYS A 312 20.67 -7.72 -14.06
C CYS A 312 20.47 -8.74 -15.19
N ASP A 313 19.39 -9.52 -15.11
CA ASP A 313 19.10 -10.64 -16.02
C ASP A 313 17.80 -10.44 -16.83
N SER A 314 17.11 -9.32 -16.64
CA SER A 314 15.85 -8.99 -17.30
C SER A 314 15.83 -7.54 -17.79
N TRP A 315 15.47 -7.33 -19.06
CA TRP A 315 15.49 -6.03 -19.73
C TRP A 315 14.15 -5.69 -20.36
N TYR A 316 13.77 -4.42 -20.29
CA TYR A 316 12.51 -3.95 -20.85
C TYR A 316 12.67 -2.58 -21.51
N ALA A 317 11.83 -2.29 -22.51
CA ALA A 317 11.72 -0.96 -23.12
C ALA A 317 10.27 -0.54 -23.35
N LEU A 318 10.04 0.77 -23.30
CA LEU A 318 8.76 1.43 -23.58
C LEU A 318 9.00 2.61 -24.53
N GLU A 319 8.24 2.65 -25.63
CA GLU A 319 8.14 3.85 -26.46
C GLU A 319 7.28 4.90 -25.74
N LEU A 320 7.79 6.14 -25.65
CA LEU A 320 7.22 7.23 -24.85
C LEU A 320 6.17 8.04 -25.59
#